data_AF-A0A5C5HHT9-F1
#
_entry.id   AF-A0A5C5HHT9-F1
#
_cell.length_a   1.000
_cell.length_b   1.000
_cell.length_c   1.000
_cell.angle_alpha   90.00
_cell.angle_beta   90.00
_cell.angle_gamma   90.00
#
_symmetry.space_group_name_H-M   'P 1'
#
loop_
_entity.id
_entity.type
_entity.pdbx_description
1 polymer ?
#
loop_
_entity_poly.entity_id
_entity_poly.type
_entity_poly.pdbx_seq_one_letter_code
_entity_poly.pdbx_strand_id
1 'polypeptide(L)'
;MDMSALLSSTPPAVAIEEPVWAQMVSYPLAPACENERLQRLIYHGFEALSQAPSGQVMVEFGYFCLPPDGNQNAPLWQNVCIKREHSSGQVTLTFDR
;
A
#
# COMPACT_ATOMS: atom_id res chain seq x y z
N MET A 1 -17.81 -1.79 -21.59
CA MET A 1 -16.44 -1.79 -21.05
C MET A 1 -15.80 -3.07 -21.55
N ASP A 2 -14.79 -2.98 -22.41
CA ASP A 2 -14.16 -4.14 -23.03
C ASP A 2 -13.23 -4.82 -22.00
N MET A 3 -13.59 -6.03 -21.56
CA MET A 3 -12.83 -6.79 -20.56
C MET A 3 -11.45 -7.21 -21.08
N SER A 4 -11.27 -7.24 -22.40
CA SER A 4 -9.99 -7.60 -23.06
C SER A 4 -8.91 -6.55 -22.82
N ALA A 5 -9.30 -5.27 -22.72
CA ALA A 5 -8.38 -4.17 -22.43
C ALA A 5 -7.86 -4.17 -20.97
N LEU A 6 -8.65 -4.70 -20.03
CA LEU A 6 -8.25 -4.90 -18.64
C LEU A 6 -7.29 -6.10 -18.48
N LEU A 7 -7.41 -7.10 -19.35
CA LEU A 7 -6.55 -8.29 -19.38
C LEU A 7 -5.25 -8.08 -20.18
N SER A 8 -5.20 -7.08 -21.07
CA SER A 8 -4.02 -6.73 -21.85
C SER A 8 -3.04 -5.82 -21.10
N SER A 9 -3.47 -5.17 -20.02
CA SER A 9 -2.59 -4.37 -19.18
C SER A 9 -2.02 -5.25 -18.07
N THR A 10 -0.74 -5.57 -18.15
CA THR A 10 -0.02 -6.16 -17.01
C THR A 10 -0.17 -5.20 -15.82
N PRO A 11 -0.67 -5.65 -14.66
CA PRO A 11 -0.74 -4.79 -13.49
C PRO A 11 0.67 -4.30 -13.15
N PRO A 12 0.82 -3.03 -12.73
CA PRO A 12 2.13 -2.49 -12.42
C PRO A 12 2.78 -3.30 -11.29
N ALA A 13 4.08 -3.54 -11.43
CA ALA A 13 4.85 -4.18 -10.37
C ALA A 13 4.74 -3.35 -9.09
N VAL A 14 4.58 -4.00 -7.94
CA VAL A 14 4.50 -3.35 -6.63
C VAL A 14 5.78 -3.66 -5.86
N ALA A 15 6.54 -2.63 -5.51
CA ALA A 15 7.61 -2.69 -4.52
C ALA A 15 7.07 -2.22 -3.16
N ILE A 16 7.43 -2.91 -2.09
CA ILE A 16 7.11 -2.50 -0.71
C ILE A 16 8.43 -2.31 0.00
N GLU A 17 8.68 -1.12 0.54
CA GLU A 17 9.90 -0.88 1.28
C GLU A 17 9.91 -1.65 2.61
N GLU A 18 11.12 -2.04 3.04
CA GLU A 18 11.32 -2.86 4.24
C GLU A 18 10.64 -2.30 5.50
N PRO A 19 10.63 -0.98 5.79
CA PRO A 19 9.93 -0.46 6.96
C PRO A 19 8.41 -0.70 6.89
N VAL A 20 7.80 -0.53 5.70
CA VAL A 20 6.37 -0.77 5.48
C VAL A 20 6.08 -2.27 5.63
N TRP A 21 6.92 -3.11 5.04
CA TRP A 21 6.80 -4.57 5.16
C TRP A 21 6.94 -5.04 6.61
N ALA A 22 7.99 -4.61 7.31
CA ALA A 22 8.25 -4.93 8.70
C ALA A 22 7.07 -4.55 9.60
N GLN A 23 6.51 -3.36 9.41
CA GLN A 23 5.30 -2.95 10.12
C GLN A 23 4.11 -3.86 9.79
N MET A 24 3.91 -4.18 8.50
CA MET A 24 2.81 -5.02 8.06
C MET A 24 2.87 -6.42 8.66
N VAL A 25 4.04 -7.06 8.71
CA VAL A 25 4.22 -8.41 9.27
C VAL A 25 4.29 -8.42 10.79
N SER A 26 4.72 -7.32 11.41
CA SER A 26 4.86 -7.25 12.87
C SER A 26 3.54 -7.31 13.63
N TYR A 27 2.41 -6.92 13.00
CA TYR A 27 1.03 -6.94 13.52
C TYR A 27 0.66 -8.21 14.32
N PRO A 28 -0.34 -8.15 15.24
CA PRO A 28 -0.52 -9.17 16.27
C PRO A 28 -0.66 -10.56 15.67
N LEU A 29 -0.37 -11.59 16.48
CA LEU A 29 -0.27 -13.05 16.24
C LEU A 29 -1.45 -13.69 15.47
N ALA A 30 -1.83 -13.12 14.33
CA ALA A 30 -2.83 -13.55 13.38
C ALA A 30 -2.15 -13.69 12.01
N PRO A 31 -1.15 -14.59 11.89
CA PRO A 31 -0.47 -14.86 10.62
C PRO A 31 -1.47 -15.28 9.53
N ALA A 32 -2.61 -15.86 9.92
CA ALA A 32 -3.72 -16.16 9.02
C ALA A 32 -4.25 -14.94 8.23
N CYS A 33 -4.06 -13.72 8.73
CA CYS A 33 -4.51 -12.47 8.10
C CYS A 33 -3.40 -11.73 7.34
N GLU A 34 -2.19 -12.30 7.16
CA GLU A 34 -1.08 -11.64 6.45
C GLU A 34 -1.44 -11.30 4.99
N ASN A 35 -2.01 -12.26 4.27
CA ASN A 35 -2.43 -12.05 2.88
C ASN A 35 -3.50 -10.96 2.76
N GLU A 36 -4.46 -10.92 3.68
CA GLU A 36 -5.51 -9.89 3.67
C GLU A 36 -4.90 -8.50 3.91
N ARG A 37 -3.97 -8.37 4.85
CA ARG A 37 -3.24 -7.13 5.12
C ARG A 37 -2.49 -6.65 3.87
N LEU A 38 -1.77 -7.54 3.21
CA LEU A 38 -1.07 -7.25 1.96
C LEU A 38 -2.03 -6.77 0.86
N GLN A 39 -3.13 -7.50 0.66
CA GLN A 39 -4.13 -7.14 -0.35
C GLN A 39 -4.76 -5.78 -0.08
N ARG A 40 -5.10 -5.47 1.19
CA ARG A 40 -5.67 -4.18 1.59
C ARG A 40 -4.68 -3.04 1.43
N LEU A 41 -3.41 -3.25 1.79
CA LEU A 41 -2.35 -2.26 1.58
C LEU A 41 -2.21 -1.89 0.10
N ILE A 42 -2.15 -2.91 -0.76
CA ILE A 42 -2.04 -2.72 -2.22
C ILE A 42 -3.30 -2.03 -2.77
N TYR A 43 -4.49 -2.51 -2.39
CA TYR A 43 -5.76 -1.99 -2.85
C TYR A 43 -5.93 -0.51 -2.52
N HIS A 44 -5.73 -0.13 -1.25
CA HIS A 44 -5.89 1.27 -0.83
C HIS A 44 -4.82 2.18 -1.42
N GLY A 45 -3.60 1.69 -1.64
CA GLY A 45 -2.59 2.42 -2.38
C GLY A 45 -3.05 2.73 -3.81
N PHE A 46 -3.51 1.73 -4.57
CA PHE A 46 -4.01 1.97 -5.93
C PHE A 46 -5.27 2.83 -5.96
N GLU A 47 -6.16 2.66 -4.99
CA GLU A 47 -7.34 3.51 -4.81
C GLU A 47 -6.92 4.98 -4.64
N ALA A 48 -5.96 5.26 -3.76
CA ALA A 48 -5.42 6.60 -3.54
C ALA A 48 -4.76 7.17 -4.81
N LEU A 49 -3.93 6.39 -5.51
CA LEU A 49 -3.36 6.79 -6.80
C LEU A 49 -4.43 7.12 -7.84
N SER A 50 -5.54 6.37 -7.88
CA SER A 50 -6.59 6.55 -8.87
C SER A 50 -7.40 7.83 -8.66
N GLN A 51 -7.45 8.31 -7.42
CA GLN A 51 -8.16 9.53 -7.03
C GLN A 51 -7.27 10.78 -7.09
N ALA A 52 -5.96 10.60 -7.27
CA ALA A 52 -5.03 11.71 -7.28
C ALA A 52 -5.11 12.56 -8.56
N PRO A 53 -4.85 13.88 -8.47
CA PRO A 53 -4.73 14.77 -9.61
C PRO A 53 -3.78 14.21 -10.70
N SER A 54 -4.14 14.45 -11.96
CA SER A 54 -3.30 14.06 -13.10
C SER A 54 -1.89 14.64 -12.96
N GLY A 55 -0.88 13.78 -13.10
CA GLY A 55 0.53 14.15 -12.94
C GLY A 55 1.08 14.03 -11.52
N GLN A 56 0.24 13.72 -10.53
CA GLN A 56 0.73 13.42 -9.18
C GLN A 56 1.34 12.01 -9.14
N VAL A 57 2.59 11.97 -8.69
CA VAL A 57 3.42 10.76 -8.71
C VAL A 57 3.51 10.08 -7.37
N MET A 58 3.18 10.79 -6.30
CA MET A 58 3.22 10.32 -4.93
C MET A 58 1.96 10.77 -4.22
N VAL A 59 1.29 9.83 -3.57
CA VAL A 59 0.02 10.05 -2.89
C VAL A 59 0.10 9.39 -1.54
N GLU A 60 -0.32 10.12 -0.52
CA GLU A 60 -0.49 9.58 0.83
C GLU A 60 -1.87 8.97 0.99
N PHE A 61 -1.91 7.86 1.70
CA PHE A 61 -3.14 7.24 2.16
C PHE A 61 -2.95 6.69 3.56
N GLY A 62 -4.05 6.55 4.27
CA GLY A 62 -4.03 5.99 5.60
C GLY A 62 -4.15 4.48 5.60
N TYR A 63 -3.35 3.82 6.42
CA TYR A 63 -3.41 2.40 6.66
C TYR A 63 -3.65 2.13 8.15
N PHE A 64 -4.68 1.33 8.44
CA PHE A 64 -5.06 1.02 9.81
C PHE A 64 -4.11 -0.02 10.42
N CYS A 65 -3.54 0.32 11.58
CA CYS A 65 -2.46 -0.40 12.23
C CYS A 65 -2.61 -0.64 13.78
N LEU A 66 -3.19 -1.76 14.25
CA LEU A 66 -3.05 -2.33 15.59
C LEU A 66 -1.58 -2.68 15.92
N PRO A 67 -1.02 -2.07 16.97
CA PRO A 67 0.35 -2.33 17.39
C PRO A 67 0.49 -3.74 18.00
N PRO A 68 1.60 -4.44 17.70
CA PRO A 68 1.74 -5.84 18.08
C PRO A 68 2.15 -6.08 19.53
N ASP A 69 2.73 -5.07 20.16
CA ASP A 69 3.07 -5.02 21.57
C ASP A 69 1.87 -4.67 22.47
N GLY A 70 0.68 -4.49 21.87
CA GLY A 70 -0.51 -4.06 22.58
C GLY A 70 -0.43 -2.64 23.13
N ASN A 71 0.52 -1.83 22.63
CA ASN A 71 0.71 -0.46 23.07
C ASN A 71 -0.50 0.40 22.68
N GLN A 72 -1.36 0.70 23.65
CA GLN A 72 -2.59 1.47 23.43
C GLN A 72 -2.34 2.91 22.99
N ASN A 73 -1.10 3.40 23.09
CA ASN A 73 -0.70 4.73 22.65
C ASN A 73 -0.13 4.74 21.23
N ALA A 74 0.06 3.59 20.58
CA ALA A 74 0.56 3.60 19.21
C ALA A 74 -0.52 4.12 18.26
N PRO A 75 -0.17 4.99 17.30
CA PRO A 75 -1.14 5.50 16.34
C PRO A 75 -1.69 4.36 15.50
N LEU A 76 -3.00 4.14 15.62
CA LEU A 76 -3.74 3.14 14.84
C LEU A 76 -3.87 3.51 13.36
N TRP A 77 -3.50 4.73 13.00
CA TRP A 77 -3.58 5.21 11.64
C TRP A 77 -2.18 5.66 11.23
N GLN A 78 -1.64 5.05 10.19
CA GLN A 78 -0.30 5.35 9.67
C GLN A 78 -0.42 5.89 8.25
N ASN A 79 0.34 6.94 7.96
CA ASN A 79 0.42 7.48 6.60
C ASN A 79 1.40 6.63 5.80
N VAL A 80 0.90 6.04 4.72
CA VAL A 80 1.70 5.30 3.73
C VAL A 80 1.64 6.09 2.43
N CYS A 81 2.79 6.24 1.80
CA CYS A 81 2.91 6.83 0.48
C CYS A 81 2.94 5.72 -0.57
N ILE A 82 2.18 5.92 -1.64
CA ILE A 82 2.34 5.15 -2.87
C ILE A 82 2.91 6.06 -3.95
N LYS A 83 4.02 5.63 -4.55
CA LYS A 83 4.75 6.38 -5.57
C LYS A 83 4.74 5.62 -6.89
N ARG A 84 4.36 6.27 -7.99
CA ARG A 84 4.49 5.74 -9.34
C ARG A 84 5.83 6.17 -9.95
N GLU A 85 6.62 5.21 -10.40
CA GLU A 85 7.82 5.48 -11.17
C GLU A 85 7.49 5.68 -12.66
N HIS A 86 7.89 6.83 -13.21
CA HIS A 86 7.58 7.20 -14.59
C HIS A 86 8.25 6.32 -15.65
N SER A 87 9.42 5.75 -15.35
CA SER A 87 10.24 4.99 -16.31
C SER A 87 9.81 3.53 -16.42
N SER A 88 9.40 2.92 -15.32
CA SER A 88 9.12 1.47 -15.21
C SER A 88 7.62 1.18 -15.11
N GLY A 89 6.79 2.17 -14.78
CA GLY A 89 5.38 1.96 -14.41
C GLY A 89 5.22 1.24 -13.08
N GLN A 90 6.31 0.89 -12.39
CA GLN A 90 6.30 0.31 -11.05
C GLN A 90 5.67 1.29 -10.06
N VAL A 91 5.02 0.74 -9.03
CA VAL A 91 4.61 1.50 -7.86
C VAL A 91 5.37 1.04 -6.63
N THR A 92 5.72 1.98 -5.76
CA THR A 92 6.45 1.73 -4.52
C THR A 92 5.63 2.22 -3.34
N LEU A 93 5.48 1.35 -2.34
CA LEU A 93 4.86 1.66 -1.05
C LEU A 93 5.95 1.96 -0.02
N THR A 94 5.90 3.15 0.57
CA THR A 94 6.88 3.65 1.55
C THR A 94 6.18 4.43 2.67
N PHE A 95 6.86 4.70 3.78
CA PHE A 95 6.39 5.69 4.74
C PHE A 95 6.88 7.08 4.33
N ASP A 96 6.10 8.11 4.63
CA ASP A 96 6.52 9.49 4.41
C ASP A 96 7.83 9.78 5.18
N ARG A 97 8.76 10.48 4.53
CA ARG A 97 10.08 10.81 5.10
C ARG A 97 10.15 12.27 5.52
#